data_AF-A0AAW9KHD4-F1
#
_entry.id   AF-A0AAW9KHD4-F1
#
_cell.length_a   1.000
_cell.length_b   1.000
_cell.length_c   1.000
_cell.angle_alpha   90.00
_cell.angle_beta   90.00
_cell.angle_gamma   90.00
#
_symmetry.space_group_name_H-M   'P 1'
#
loop_
_entity.id
_entity.type
_entity.pdbx_description
1 polymer ?
#
loop_
_entity_poly.entity_id
_entity_poly.type
_entity_poly.pdbx_seq_one_letter_code
_entity_poly.pdbx_strand_id
1 'polypeptide(L)'
;IGLITGGVIVLNRIAIKKSYGVFNKLYLWGNKGLINSLLVIIVLAIIGIIVGIMVKKEGMISGCGIPQVKRRVINKLKMNWLRILIFKFLGGVLALSPGLSLGREGQSVQIGASIGDGVAEKP
;
A
#
# COMPACT_ATOMS: atom_id res chain seq x y z
N ILE A 1 6.98 18.55 8.59
CA ILE A 1 6.05 17.40 8.37
C ILE A 1 5.64 17.31 6.90
N GLY A 2 5.03 18.35 6.31
CA GLY A 2 4.57 18.33 4.92
C GLY A 2 5.60 17.93 3.87
N LEU A 3 6.85 18.42 3.97
CA LEU A 3 7.94 18.03 3.06
C LEU A 3 8.26 16.53 3.10
N ILE A 4 8.36 15.94 4.30
CA ILE A 4 8.64 14.52 4.49
C ILE A 4 7.48 13.68 3.94
N THR A 5 6.25 14.06 4.28
CA THR A 5 5.04 13.40 3.79
C THR A 5 4.95 13.45 2.26
N GLY A 6 5.18 14.62 1.66
CA GLY A 6 5.21 14.78 0.21
C GLY A 6 6.26 13.90 -0.45
N GLY A 7 7.48 13.87 0.09
CA GLY A 7 8.56 13.01 -0.40
C GLY A 7 8.16 11.52 -0.39
N VAL A 8 7.64 11.02 0.72
CA VAL A 8 7.21 9.61 0.84
C VAL A 8 6.05 9.28 -0.11
N ILE A 9 5.08 10.18 -0.27
CA ILE A 9 3.96 9.99 -1.21
C ILE A 9 4.46 9.94 -2.66
N VAL A 10 5.38 10.82 -3.04
CA VAL A 10 5.97 10.82 -4.38
C VAL A 10 6.75 9.52 -4.61
N LEU A 11 7.55 9.08 -3.65
CA LEU A 11 8.26 7.79 -3.72
C LEU A 11 7.29 6.62 -3.90
N ASN A 12 6.19 6.59 -3.14
CA ASN A 12 5.16 5.56 -3.28
C ASN A 12 4.54 5.57 -4.69
N ARG A 13 4.25 6.77 -5.22
CA ARG A 13 3.68 6.93 -6.56
C ARG A 13 4.65 6.44 -7.65
N ILE A 14 5.93 6.75 -7.53
CA ILE A 14 6.98 6.28 -8.45
C ILE A 14 7.11 4.75 -8.36
N ALA A 15 7.11 4.19 -7.15
CA ALA A 15 7.18 2.75 -6.93
C ALA A 15 6.00 2.02 -7.59
N ILE A 16 4.77 2.49 -7.38
CA ILE A 16 3.58 1.93 -8.04
C ILE A 16 3.69 2.03 -9.57
N LYS A 17 4.11 3.17 -10.12
CA LYS A 17 4.23 3.38 -11.57
C LYS A 17 5.27 2.44 -12.19
N LYS A 18 6.44 2.29 -11.55
CA LYS A 18 7.52 1.42 -12.04
C LYS A 18 7.11 -0.05 -11.98
N SER A 19 6.50 -0.48 -10.86
CA SER A 19 5.99 -1.83 -10.67
C SER A 19 4.85 -2.14 -11.64
N TYR A 20 3.94 -1.21 -11.90
CA TYR A 20 2.89 -1.37 -12.92
C TYR A 20 3.48 -1.68 -14.31
N GLY A 21 4.58 -1.03 -14.69
CA GLY A 21 5.30 -1.35 -15.94
C GLY A 21 5.83 -2.79 -15.99
N VAL A 22 6.18 -3.37 -14.85
CA VAL A 22 6.57 -4.79 -14.73
C VAL A 22 5.34 -5.69 -14.90
N PHE A 23 4.22 -5.38 -14.24
CA PHE A 23 2.97 -6.14 -14.40
C PHE A 23 2.44 -6.09 -15.82
N ASN A 24 2.55 -4.96 -16.52
CA ASN A 24 2.14 -4.87 -17.92
C ASN A 24 2.96 -5.82 -18.81
N LYS A 25 4.28 -5.93 -18.60
CA LYS A 25 5.12 -6.92 -19.29
C LYS A 25 4.72 -8.35 -18.94
N LEU A 26 4.40 -8.61 -17.67
CA LEU A 26 3.92 -9.91 -17.19
C LEU A 26 2.60 -10.31 -17.87
N TYR A 27 1.67 -9.37 -18.03
CA TYR A 27 0.39 -9.60 -18.71
C TYR A 27 0.55 -9.84 -20.20
N LEU A 28 1.41 -9.05 -20.88
CA LEU A 28 1.75 -9.28 -22.29
C LEU A 28 2.38 -10.65 -22.53
N TRP A 29 3.19 -11.14 -21.57
CA TRP A 29 3.75 -12.49 -21.61
C TRP A 29 2.69 -13.56 -21.31
N GLY A 30 1.79 -13.30 -20.37
CA GLY A 30 0.64 -14.15 -20.03
C GLY A 30 -0.29 -14.39 -21.21
N ASN A 31 -0.49 -13.38 -22.07
CA ASN A 31 -1.37 -13.47 -23.23
C ASN A 31 -0.82 -14.33 -24.39
N LYS A 32 0.40 -14.86 -24.28
CA LYS A 32 1.02 -15.70 -25.32
C LYS A 32 0.53 -17.16 -25.32
N GLY A 33 -0.23 -17.58 -24.30
CA GLY A 33 -0.79 -18.93 -24.25
C GLY A 33 -1.52 -19.23 -22.94
N LEU A 34 -2.35 -20.28 -22.96
CA LEU A 34 -3.16 -20.71 -21.81
C LEU A 34 -2.32 -20.99 -20.55
N ILE A 35 -1.20 -21.71 -20.68
CA ILE A 35 -0.31 -22.04 -19.57
C ILE A 35 0.29 -20.76 -18.94
N ASN A 36 0.71 -19.81 -19.78
CA ASN A 36 1.27 -18.54 -19.30
C ASN A 36 0.22 -17.71 -18.56
N SER A 37 -1.03 -17.70 -19.06
CA SER A 37 -2.13 -17.00 -18.39
C SER A 37 -2.42 -17.60 -17.00
N LEU A 38 -2.35 -18.92 -16.86
CA LEU A 38 -2.53 -19.61 -15.59
C LEU A 38 -1.40 -19.26 -14.60
N LEU A 39 -0.15 -19.20 -15.08
CA LEU A 39 1.00 -18.77 -14.27
C LEU A 39 0.84 -17.33 -13.77
N VAL A 40 0.34 -16.41 -14.61
CA VAL A 40 0.05 -15.03 -14.18
C VAL A 40 -0.99 -15.02 -13.06
N ILE A 41 -2.08 -15.80 -13.19
CA ILE A 41 -3.10 -15.90 -12.13
C ILE A 41 -2.51 -16.42 -10.83
N ILE A 42 -1.64 -17.44 -10.88
CA ILE A 42 -0.95 -17.97 -9.69
C ILE A 42 -0.08 -16.89 -9.04
N VAL A 43 0.67 -16.12 -9.83
CA VAL A 43 1.49 -15.00 -9.32
C VAL A 43 0.62 -13.94 -8.64
N LEU A 44 -0.50 -13.56 -9.25
CA LEU A 44 -1.45 -12.62 -8.66
C LEU A 44 -2.06 -13.14 -7.35
N ALA A 45 -2.39 -14.42 -7.29
CA ALA A 45 -2.90 -15.07 -6.08
C ALA A 45 -1.86 -15.03 -4.95
N ILE A 46 -0.59 -15.33 -5.24
CA ILE A 46 0.51 -15.25 -4.27
C ILE A 46 0.67 -13.82 -3.73
N ILE A 47 0.61 -12.81 -4.61
CA ILE A 47 0.67 -11.40 -4.19
C ILE A 47 -0.51 -11.06 -3.26
N GLY A 48 -1.71 -11.50 -3.62
CA GLY A 48 -2.91 -11.34 -2.77
C GLY A 48 -2.73 -11.96 -1.38
N ILE A 49 -2.15 -13.15 -1.31
CA ILE A 49 -1.84 -13.83 -0.04
C ILE A 49 -0.81 -13.01 0.77
N ILE A 50 0.26 -12.52 0.14
CA ILE A 50 1.29 -11.70 0.80
C ILE A 50 0.66 -10.43 1.38
N VAL A 51 -0.14 -9.71 0.60
CA VAL A 51 -0.87 -8.53 1.07
C VAL A 51 -1.82 -8.89 2.20
N GLY A 52 -2.54 -10.01 2.11
CA GLY A 52 -3.40 -10.53 3.17
C GLY A 52 -2.64 -10.80 4.47
N ILE A 53 -1.44 -11.40 4.39
CA ILE A 53 -0.56 -11.62 5.56
C ILE A 53 -0.11 -10.29 6.16
N MET A 54 0.22 -9.28 5.35
CA MET A 54 0.58 -7.94 5.83
C MET A 54 -0.59 -7.28 6.58
N VAL A 55 -1.80 -7.38 6.04
CA VAL A 55 -3.02 -6.88 6.70
C VAL A 55 -3.30 -7.65 7.99
N LYS A 56 -3.08 -8.97 8.02
CA LYS A 56 -3.23 -9.77 9.25
C LYS A 56 -2.20 -9.36 10.32
N LYS A 57 -0.97 -9.03 9.92
CA LYS A 57 0.07 -8.56 10.85
C LYS A 57 -0.22 -7.18 11.40
N GLU A 58 -0.79 -6.29 10.59
CA GLU A 58 -1.14 -4.93 10.97
C GLU A 58 -2.56 -4.58 10.48
N GLY A 59 -3.59 -4.91 11.27
CA GLY A 59 -5.00 -4.73 10.88
C GLY A 59 -5.37 -3.30 10.50
N MET A 60 -4.61 -2.32 11.01
CA MET A 60 -4.81 -0.90 10.75
C MET A 60 -4.51 -0.50 9.31
N ILE A 61 -3.77 -1.31 8.53
CA ILE A 61 -3.50 -1.02 7.12
C ILE A 61 -4.63 -1.47 6.17
N SER A 62 -5.68 -2.11 6.67
CA SER A 62 -6.82 -2.54 5.85
C SER A 62 -7.61 -1.37 5.27
N GLY A 63 -8.09 -1.55 4.03
CA GLY A 63 -8.98 -0.62 3.36
C GLY A 63 -8.39 0.77 3.11
N CYS A 64 -9.25 1.79 3.12
CA CYS A 64 -8.91 3.17 2.76
C CYS A 64 -7.94 3.84 3.75
N GLY A 65 -8.10 3.64 5.06
CA GLY A 65 -7.27 4.28 6.08
C GLY A 65 -7.82 5.59 6.64
N ILE A 66 -8.72 6.28 5.92
CA ILE A 66 -9.31 7.56 6.37
C ILE A 66 -10.09 7.41 7.69
N PRO A 67 -10.95 6.39 7.89
CA PRO A 67 -11.64 6.20 9.17
C PRO A 67 -10.67 6.00 10.35
N GLN A 68 -9.55 5.30 10.12
CA GLN A 68 -8.51 5.07 11.13
C GLN A 68 -7.81 6.37 11.51
N VAL A 69 -7.43 7.20 10.52
CA VAL A 69 -6.85 8.53 10.74
C VAL A 69 -7.82 9.43 11.49
N LYS A 70 -9.10 9.48 11.07
CA LYS A 70 -10.13 10.29 11.76
C LYS A 70 -10.24 9.90 13.24
N ARG A 71 -10.24 8.60 13.53
CA ARG A 71 -10.30 8.07 14.91
C ARG A 71 -9.03 8.35 15.70
N ARG A 72 -7.86 8.38 15.06
CA ARG A 72 -6.59 8.77 15.69
C ARG A 72 -6.58 10.23 16.10
N VAL A 73 -7.05 11.14 15.24
CA VAL A 73 -7.12 12.59 15.54
C VAL A 73 -8.01 12.89 16.75
N ILE A 74 -9.12 12.16 16.92
CA ILE A 74 -9.98 12.26 18.11
C ILE A 74 -9.50 11.41 19.30
N ASN A 75 -8.24 10.94 19.27
CA ASN A 75 -7.61 10.10 20.30
C ASN A 75 -8.36 8.80 20.65
N LYS A 76 -9.17 8.27 19.73
CA LYS A 76 -9.92 7.01 19.92
C LYS A 76 -9.19 5.75 19.42
N LEU A 77 -8.02 5.89 18.79
CA LEU A 77 -7.20 4.78 18.33
C LEU A 77 -5.70 5.07 18.57
N LYS A 78 -4.96 4.06 18.99
CA LYS A 78 -3.50 4.08 19.00
C LYS A 78 -2.99 3.45 17.71
N MET A 79 -2.04 4.12 17.07
CA MET A 79 -1.44 3.71 15.80
C MET A 79 0.06 3.57 16.00
N ASN A 80 0.63 2.41 15.68
CA ASN A 80 2.08 2.29 15.62
C ASN A 80 2.55 2.89 14.28
N TRP A 81 2.98 4.14 14.33
CA TRP A 81 3.23 4.96 13.15
C TRP A 81 4.21 4.31 12.17
N LEU A 82 5.32 3.75 12.67
CA LEU A 82 6.36 3.18 11.83
C LEU A 82 5.87 1.90 11.12
N ARG A 83 5.17 1.05 11.88
CA ARG A 83 4.64 -0.22 11.37
C ARG A 83 3.57 0.04 10.31
N ILE A 84 2.64 0.94 10.57
CA ILE A 84 1.58 1.32 9.64
C ILE A 84 2.18 1.97 8.39
N LEU A 85 3.16 2.86 8.54
CA LEU A 85 3.84 3.50 7.41
C LEU A 85 4.46 2.47 6.45
N ILE A 86 5.26 1.55 6.98
CA ILE A 86 5.96 0.53 6.19
C ILE A 86 4.97 -0.42 5.52
N PHE A 87 4.03 -0.99 6.28
CA PHE A 87 3.08 -1.96 5.74
C PHE A 87 2.09 -1.32 4.76
N LYS A 88 1.66 -0.06 4.98
CA LYS A 88 0.77 0.64 4.05
C LYS A 88 1.46 1.05 2.77
N PHE A 89 2.74 1.43 2.84
CA PHE A 89 3.55 1.69 1.65
C PHE A 89 3.70 0.41 0.82
N LEU A 90 4.29 -0.63 1.40
CA LEU A 90 4.59 -1.87 0.69
C LEU A 90 3.32 -2.60 0.22
N GLY A 91 2.31 -2.70 1.09
CA GLY A 91 1.04 -3.35 0.78
C GLY A 91 0.29 -2.62 -0.32
N GLY A 92 0.32 -1.28 -0.32
CA GLY A 92 -0.28 -0.49 -1.38
C GLY A 92 0.47 -0.59 -2.70
N VAL A 93 1.81 -0.64 -2.69
CA VAL A 93 2.59 -0.92 -3.92
C VAL A 93 2.19 -2.29 -4.48
N LEU A 94 2.20 -3.34 -3.66
CA LEU A 94 1.86 -4.70 -4.11
C LEU A 94 0.40 -4.84 -4.57
N ALA A 95 -0.54 -4.16 -3.91
CA ALA A 95 -1.96 -4.24 -4.28
C ALA A 95 -2.31 -3.37 -5.50
N LEU A 96 -1.72 -2.19 -5.66
CA LEU A 96 -2.05 -1.27 -6.77
C LEU A 96 -1.31 -1.60 -8.07
N SER A 97 -0.11 -2.17 -7.98
CA SER A 97 0.73 -2.45 -9.16
C SER A 97 0.12 -3.45 -10.15
N PRO A 98 -0.62 -4.49 -9.72
CA PRO A 98 -1.38 -5.36 -10.63
C PRO A 98 -2.55 -4.69 -11.35
N GLY A 99 -2.93 -3.46 -10.98
CA GLY A 99 -4.10 -2.77 -11.52
C GLY A 99 -5.39 -2.96 -10.72
N LEU A 100 -5.28 -3.33 -9.44
CA LEU A 100 -6.44 -3.48 -8.56
C LEU A 100 -7.17 -2.13 -8.38
N SER A 101 -8.50 -2.14 -8.41
CA SER A 101 -9.34 -0.94 -8.33
C SER A 101 -9.42 -0.37 -6.90
N LEU A 102 -8.28 0.15 -6.40
CA LEU A 102 -8.18 0.80 -5.10
C LEU A 102 -7.78 2.27 -5.27
N GLY A 103 -8.36 3.13 -4.44
CA GLY A 103 -8.05 4.56 -4.41
C GLY A 103 -6.69 4.85 -3.77
N ARG A 104 -5.91 5.75 -4.37
CA ARG A 104 -4.61 6.21 -3.86
C ARG A 104 -4.70 7.28 -2.77
N GLU A 105 -5.86 7.93 -2.67
CA GLU A 105 -6.10 9.04 -1.74
C GLU A 105 -6.01 8.59 -0.29
N GLY A 106 -6.76 7.54 0.07
CA GLY A 106 -6.74 6.99 1.43
C GLY A 106 -5.36 6.54 1.88
N GLN A 107 -4.60 5.90 0.97
CA GLN A 107 -3.23 5.49 1.24
C GLN A 107 -2.34 6.70 1.57
N SER A 108 -2.45 7.78 0.79
CA SER A 108 -1.65 8.99 0.97
C SER A 108 -1.97 9.70 2.29
N VAL A 109 -3.26 9.78 2.64
CA VAL A 109 -3.72 10.36 3.91
C VAL A 109 -3.21 9.56 5.11
N GLN A 110 -3.31 8.23 5.07
CA GLN A 110 -2.85 7.38 6.18
C GLN A 110 -1.32 7.39 6.35
N ILE A 111 -0.58 7.42 5.25
CA ILE A 111 0.88 7.60 5.26
C ILE A 111 1.23 8.96 5.89
N GLY A 112 0.58 10.04 5.46
CA GLY A 112 0.82 11.37 6.00
C GLY A 112 0.51 11.51 7.48
N ALA A 113 -0.61 10.93 7.92
CA ALA A 113 -0.98 10.89 9.34
C ALA A 113 0.05 10.11 10.17
N SER A 114 0.52 8.96 9.69
CA SER A 114 1.53 8.16 10.38
C SER A 114 2.86 8.92 10.50
N ILE A 115 3.29 9.64 9.47
CA ILE A 115 4.48 10.49 9.55
C ILE A 115 4.28 11.64 10.56
N GLY A 116 3.08 12.23 10.60
CA GLY A 116 2.71 13.24 11.59
C GLY A 116 2.81 12.71 13.02
N ASP A 117 2.22 11.54 13.28
CA ASP A 117 2.32 10.83 14.56
C ASP A 117 3.79 10.59 14.94
N GLY A 118 4.62 10.05 14.03
CA GLY A 118 6.03 9.77 14.33
C GLY A 118 6.90 11.00 14.58
N VAL A 119 6.55 12.17 14.02
CA VAL A 119 7.23 13.43 14.32
C VAL A 119 6.78 14.00 15.67
N ALA A 120 5.50 13.84 16.02
CA ALA A 120 4.94 14.26 17.31
C ALA A 120 5.36 13.35 18.46
N GLU A 121 5.60 12.07 18.17
CA GLU A 121 6.02 11.03 19.12
C GLU A 121 7.54 10.99 19.34
N LYS A 122 8.27 12.01 18.86
CA LYS A 122 9.70 12.17 19.23
C LYS A 122 9.83 12.36 20.75
N PRO A 123 10.87 11.76 21.35
CA PRO A 123 11.03 11.58 22.80
C PRO A 123 11.12 12.89 23.57
#